data_AF-A0A9Q1M607-F1
#
_entry.id   AF-A0A9Q1M607-F1
#
_cell.length_a   1.000
_cell.length_b   1.000
_cell.length_c   1.000
_cell.angle_alpha   90.00
_cell.angle_beta   90.00
_cell.angle_gamma   90.00
#
_symmetry.space_group_name_H-M   'P 1'
#
loop_
_entity.id
_entity.type
_entity.pdbx_description
1 polymer ?
#
loop_
_entity_poly.entity_id
_entity_poly.type
_entity_poly.pdbx_seq_one_letter_code
_entity_poly.pdbx_strand_id
1 'polypeptide(L)'
;MKLVEVVGRSFLWYGTVEITKKALISWAKTCTPKAASVLNVMNMSFWNKAAVSEQLWAIANKKECLWVRWVHSYYLKQESVENCNIPANATWVIRKIIVTRKHFLQLPTPQDNLQARLATMVKGNKFSIKSVYLSLLPVLPKVPWKCLTLLPNIHPRHKFTL
;
A
#
# COMPACT_ATOMS: atom_id res chain seq x y z
N MET A 1 2.25 -12.13 -3.12
CA MET A 1 3.21 -10.99 -3.09
C MET A 1 4.65 -11.38 -2.85
N LYS A 2 4.95 -12.40 -2.03
CA LYS A 2 6.33 -12.87 -1.81
C LYS A 2 7.13 -13.11 -3.11
N LEU A 3 6.49 -13.65 -4.16
CA LEU A 3 7.15 -13.84 -5.47
C LEU A 3 7.60 -12.52 -6.11
N VAL A 4 6.74 -11.51 -6.12
CA VAL A 4 7.05 -10.17 -6.69
C VAL A 4 8.20 -9.52 -5.93
N GLU A 5 8.22 -9.66 -4.61
CA GLU A 5 9.31 -9.15 -3.76
C GLU A 5 10.63 -9.87 -4.07
N VAL A 6 10.59 -11.20 -4.25
CA VAL A 6 11.77 -12.01 -4.57
C VAL A 6 12.34 -11.68 -5.95
N VAL A 7 11.47 -11.52 -6.95
CA VAL A 7 11.87 -11.12 -8.31
C VAL A 7 12.42 -9.70 -8.31
N GLY A 8 11.74 -8.76 -7.66
CA GLY A 8 12.20 -7.37 -7.54
C GLY A 8 13.56 -7.27 -6.84
N ARG A 9 13.80 -8.11 -5.82
CA ARG A 9 15.10 -8.21 -5.14
C ARG A 9 16.18 -8.80 -6.02
N SER A 10 15.88 -9.87 -6.76
CA SER A 10 16.83 -10.51 -7.67
C SER A 10 17.24 -9.54 -8.79
N PHE A 11 16.26 -8.81 -9.33
CA PHE A 11 16.49 -7.79 -10.34
C PHE A 11 17.34 -6.62 -9.81
N LEU A 12 16.99 -6.08 -8.64
CA LEU A 12 17.68 -4.92 -8.08
C LEU A 12 19.16 -5.18 -7.74
N TRP A 13 19.48 -6.39 -7.26
CA TRP A 13 20.83 -6.72 -6.78
C TRP A 13 21.69 -7.52 -7.76
N TYR A 14 21.08 -8.26 -8.69
CA TYR A 14 21.80 -9.12 -9.63
C TYR A 14 21.45 -8.84 -11.10
N GLY A 15 20.48 -7.97 -11.39
CA GLY A 15 20.05 -7.68 -12.75
C GLY A 15 19.28 -8.83 -13.42
N THR A 16 18.90 -9.87 -12.67
CA THR A 16 18.24 -11.07 -13.20
C THR A 16 16.81 -11.19 -12.67
N VAL A 17 15.92 -11.70 -13.51
CA VAL A 17 14.55 -12.05 -13.11
C VAL A 17 14.51 -13.44 -12.45
N GLU A 18 15.55 -14.25 -12.68
CA GLU A 18 15.72 -15.54 -12.03
C GLU A 18 15.76 -15.41 -10.51
N ILE A 19 15.01 -16.28 -9.84
CA ILE A 19 14.85 -16.26 -8.39
C ILE A 19 16.17 -16.66 -7.75
N THR A 20 16.88 -15.69 -7.21
CA THR A 20 18.12 -15.93 -6.47
C THR A 20 17.90 -15.72 -4.97
N LYS A 21 18.43 -16.65 -4.15
CA LYS A 21 18.45 -16.51 -2.68
C LYS A 21 19.63 -15.67 -2.18
N LYS A 22 20.46 -15.14 -3.09
CA LYS A 22 21.74 -14.51 -2.78
C LYS A 22 21.61 -13.14 -2.11
N ALA A 23 20.50 -12.42 -2.32
CA ALA A 23 20.26 -11.13 -1.68
C ALA A 23 19.69 -11.31 -0.26
N LEU A 24 20.52 -11.14 0.76
CA LEU A 24 20.14 -11.23 2.19
C LEU A 24 19.44 -9.95 2.71
N ILE A 25 19.24 -8.95 1.86
CA ILE A 25 18.64 -7.68 2.26
C ILE A 25 17.11 -7.84 2.35
N SER A 26 16.55 -7.42 3.49
CA SER A 26 15.12 -7.39 3.72
C SER A 26 14.44 -6.36 2.81
N TRP A 27 13.44 -6.78 2.05
CA TRP A 27 12.64 -5.91 1.19
C TRP A 27 11.97 -4.77 1.97
N ALA A 28 11.57 -5.03 3.23
CA ALA A 28 11.02 -4.01 4.11
C ALA A 28 12.02 -2.89 4.44
N LYS A 29 13.33 -3.20 4.52
CA LYS A 29 14.39 -2.20 4.71
C LYS A 29 14.66 -1.42 3.43
N THR A 30 14.62 -2.07 2.26
CA THR A 30 14.83 -1.42 0.96
C THR A 30 13.71 -0.44 0.62
N CYS A 31 12.45 -0.82 0.89
CA CYS A 31 11.27 -0.01 0.61
C CYS A 31 10.92 1.02 1.71
N THR A 32 11.93 1.54 2.41
CA THR A 32 11.74 2.59 3.40
C THR A 32 11.54 3.95 2.72
N PRO A 33 10.88 4.93 3.38
CA PRO A 33 10.65 6.25 2.84
C PRO A 33 11.98 6.90 2.40
N LYS A 34 11.94 7.80 1.41
CA LYS A 34 13.12 8.56 0.93
C LYS A 34 13.90 9.28 2.06
N ALA A 35 13.28 9.52 3.22
CA ALA A 35 13.95 10.09 4.38
C ALA A 35 14.98 9.13 5.03
N ALA A 36 14.77 7.82 4.88
CA ALA A 36 15.57 6.73 5.45
C ALA A 36 16.20 5.79 4.39
N SER A 37 15.75 5.86 3.13
CA SER A 37 16.27 5.07 2.00
C SER A 37 16.90 5.94 0.92
N VAL A 38 18.00 5.45 0.36
CA VAL A 38 18.66 6.00 -0.84
C VAL A 38 17.94 5.54 -2.13
N LEU A 39 17.36 4.34 -2.13
CA LEU A 39 16.85 3.67 -3.34
C LEU A 39 15.41 4.02 -3.70
N ASN A 40 14.62 4.58 -2.76
CA ASN A 40 13.23 5.01 -2.96
C ASN A 40 12.34 3.95 -3.68
N VAL A 41 12.55 2.67 -3.38
CA VAL A 41 11.77 1.57 -3.98
C VAL A 41 10.40 1.48 -3.31
N MET A 42 9.34 1.33 -4.09
CA MET A 42 7.99 1.21 -3.56
C MET A 42 7.72 -0.17 -2.96
N ASN A 43 7.11 -0.20 -1.77
CA ASN A 43 6.62 -1.44 -1.20
C ASN A 43 5.32 -1.85 -1.90
N MET A 44 5.40 -2.80 -2.85
CA MET A 44 4.23 -3.30 -3.58
C MET A 44 3.13 -3.82 -2.65
N SER A 45 3.48 -4.33 -1.47
CA SER A 45 2.50 -4.81 -0.50
C SER A 45 1.67 -3.71 0.11
N PHE A 46 2.31 -2.62 0.52
CA PHE A 46 1.57 -1.46 1.02
C PHE A 46 0.85 -0.73 -0.11
N TRP A 47 1.43 -0.68 -1.31
CA TRP A 47 0.75 -0.08 -2.46
C TRP A 47 -0.51 -0.84 -2.85
N ASN A 48 -0.45 -2.17 -2.89
CA ASN A 48 -1.61 -3.01 -3.17
C ASN A 48 -2.68 -2.85 -2.08
N LYS A 49 -2.28 -2.80 -0.80
CA LYS A 49 -3.23 -2.49 0.28
C LYS A 49 -3.91 -1.13 0.06
N ALA A 50 -3.14 -0.09 -0.26
CA ALA A 50 -3.68 1.24 -0.54
C ALA A 50 -4.62 1.27 -1.75
N ALA A 51 -4.33 0.51 -2.81
CA ALA A 51 -5.19 0.39 -3.98
C ALA A 51 -6.51 -0.35 -3.66
N VAL A 52 -6.46 -1.41 -2.85
CA VAL A 52 -7.68 -2.09 -2.37
C VAL A 52 -8.52 -1.16 -1.50
N SER A 53 -7.89 -0.30 -0.69
CA SER A 53 -8.59 0.71 0.11
C SER A 53 -9.35 1.74 -0.74
N GLU A 54 -8.85 2.08 -1.94
CA GLU A 54 -9.60 2.94 -2.87
C GLU A 54 -10.89 2.28 -3.34
N GLN A 55 -10.85 0.97 -3.61
CA GLN A 55 -12.05 0.22 -3.97
C GLN A 55 -13.03 0.18 -2.80
N LEU A 56 -12.54 0.01 -1.57
CA LEU A 56 -13.37 0.09 -0.36
C LEU A 56 -14.06 1.46 -0.25
N TRP A 57 -13.33 2.55 -0.48
CA TRP A 57 -13.88 3.91 -0.50
C TRP A 57 -14.94 4.10 -1.59
N ALA A 58 -14.72 3.57 -2.79
CA ALA A 58 -15.71 3.64 -3.87
C ALA A 58 -17.03 2.94 -3.50
N ILE A 59 -16.95 1.78 -2.83
CA ILE A 59 -18.14 1.07 -2.35
C ILE A 59 -18.79 1.84 -1.19
N ALA A 60 -18.01 2.32 -0.22
CA ALA A 60 -18.53 3.05 0.95
C ALA A 60 -19.23 4.37 0.59
N ASN A 61 -18.75 5.05 -0.45
CA ASN A 61 -19.35 6.29 -0.95
C ASN A 61 -20.40 6.08 -2.05
N LYS A 62 -20.80 4.83 -2.32
CA LYS A 62 -21.79 4.49 -3.36
C LYS A 62 -21.46 5.19 -4.69
N LYS A 63 -20.20 5.16 -5.10
CA LYS A 63 -19.78 5.77 -6.36
C LYS A 63 -20.61 5.19 -7.50
N GLU A 64 -21.24 6.06 -8.31
CA GLU A 64 -22.09 5.69 -9.44
C GLU A 64 -21.28 5.04 -10.57
N CYS A 65 -20.88 3.79 -10.38
CA CYS A 65 -20.22 2.97 -11.38
C CYS A 65 -20.77 1.53 -11.32
N LEU A 66 -20.84 0.87 -12.47
CA LEU A 66 -21.56 -0.39 -12.64
C LEU A 66 -21.10 -1.47 -11.66
N TRP A 67 -19.79 -1.62 -11.47
CA TRP A 67 -19.27 -2.65 -10.56
C TRP A 67 -19.62 -2.37 -9.09
N VAL A 68 -19.63 -1.10 -8.65
CA VAL A 68 -20.06 -0.72 -7.29
C VAL A 68 -21.56 -1.00 -7.12
N ARG A 69 -22.38 -0.61 -8.09
CA ARG A 69 -23.83 -0.90 -8.07
C ARG A 69 -24.10 -2.39 -8.03
N TRP A 70 -23.35 -3.19 -8.78
CA TRP A 70 -23.41 -4.65 -8.75
C TRP A 70 -23.01 -5.24 -7.39
N VAL A 71 -21.95 -4.72 -6.77
CA VAL A 71 -21.55 -5.16 -5.41
C VAL A 71 -22.64 -4.81 -4.39
N HIS A 72 -23.23 -3.62 -4.49
CA HIS A 72 -24.33 -3.21 -3.61
C HIS A 72 -25.58 -4.06 -3.76
N SER A 73 -25.99 -4.37 -5.00
CA SER A 73 -27.19 -5.18 -5.24
C SER A 73 -26.99 -6.65 -4.90
N TYR A 74 -25.84 -7.22 -5.22
CA TYR A 74 -25.60 -8.66 -5.09
C TYR A 74 -25.07 -9.06 -3.70
N TYR A 75 -24.12 -8.29 -3.14
CA TYR A 75 -23.44 -8.66 -1.89
C TYR A 75 -23.92 -7.90 -0.66
N LEU A 76 -24.16 -6.60 -0.77
CA LEU A 76 -24.50 -5.77 0.39
C LEU A 76 -26.02 -5.72 0.67
N LYS A 77 -26.88 -6.00 -0.31
CA LYS A 77 -28.35 -6.04 -0.17
C LYS A 77 -28.91 -4.83 0.62
N GLN A 78 -28.41 -3.63 0.33
CA GLN A 78 -28.73 -2.35 0.99
C GLN A 78 -28.13 -2.10 2.39
N GLU A 79 -27.34 -3.01 2.94
CA GLU A 79 -26.57 -2.78 4.17
C GLU A 79 -25.35 -1.88 3.94
N SER A 80 -24.87 -1.26 5.03
CA SER A 80 -23.62 -0.52 5.01
C SER A 80 -22.41 -1.47 4.94
N VAL A 81 -21.37 -1.05 4.21
CA VAL A 81 -20.10 -1.80 4.11
C VAL A 81 -19.41 -1.95 5.47
N GLU A 82 -19.77 -1.13 6.47
CA GLU A 82 -19.19 -1.17 7.82
C GLU A 82 -19.68 -2.39 8.61
N ASN A 83 -20.98 -2.69 8.51
CA ASN A 83 -21.65 -3.68 9.34
C ASN A 83 -21.93 -5.00 8.60
N CYS A 84 -21.82 -5.01 7.26
CA CYS A 84 -22.14 -6.20 6.47
C CYS A 84 -21.25 -7.40 6.85
N ASN A 85 -21.84 -8.58 6.93
CA ASN A 85 -21.10 -9.83 7.06
C ASN A 85 -20.45 -10.22 5.73
N ILE A 86 -19.27 -10.83 5.77
CA ILE A 86 -18.56 -11.23 4.55
C ILE A 86 -19.36 -12.37 3.89
N PRO A 87 -19.94 -12.18 2.68
CA PRO A 87 -20.81 -13.18 2.10
C PRO A 87 -20.06 -14.47 1.75
N ALA A 88 -20.65 -15.63 2.05
CA ALA A 88 -20.02 -16.93 1.75
C ALA A 88 -19.87 -17.19 0.25
N ASN A 89 -20.70 -16.58 -0.60
CA ASN A 89 -20.59 -16.64 -2.05
C ASN A 89 -19.69 -15.53 -2.65
N ALA A 90 -19.12 -14.64 -1.83
CA ALA A 90 -18.29 -13.56 -2.34
C ALA A 90 -17.00 -14.07 -2.97
N THR A 91 -16.67 -13.54 -4.15
CA THR A 91 -15.38 -13.78 -4.79
C THR A 91 -14.24 -13.30 -3.89
N TRP A 92 -13.07 -13.90 -4.06
CA TRP A 92 -11.89 -13.59 -3.25
C TRP A 92 -11.55 -12.09 -3.22
N VAL A 93 -11.73 -11.39 -4.35
CA VAL A 93 -11.48 -9.95 -4.47
C VAL A 93 -12.43 -9.13 -3.60
N ILE A 94 -13.74 -9.41 -3.67
CA ILE A 94 -14.75 -8.70 -2.86
C ILE A 94 -14.52 -8.96 -1.37
N ARG A 95 -14.23 -10.21 -1.00
CA ARG A 95 -13.86 -10.55 0.38
C ARG A 95 -12.65 -9.74 0.84
N LYS A 96 -11.62 -9.60 0.00
CA LYS A 96 -10.43 -8.81 0.33
C LYS A 96 -10.73 -7.34 0.51
N ILE A 97 -11.59 -6.76 -0.33
CA ILE A 97 -12.03 -5.37 -0.19
C ILE A 97 -12.77 -5.18 1.14
N ILE A 98 -13.77 -6.02 1.44
CA ILE A 98 -14.58 -5.91 2.68
C ILE A 98 -13.70 -6.07 3.92
N VAL A 99 -12.80 -7.06 3.93
CA VAL A 99 -11.89 -7.31 5.06
C VAL A 99 -10.95 -6.12 5.32
N THR A 100 -10.60 -5.34 4.28
CA THR A 100 -9.71 -4.18 4.40
C THR A 100 -10.29 -3.10 5.32
N ARG A 101 -11.62 -3.04 5.52
CA ARG A 101 -12.24 -2.11 6.48
C ARG A 101 -11.69 -2.26 7.91
N LYS A 102 -11.34 -3.49 8.32
CA LYS A 102 -10.77 -3.76 9.65
C LYS A 102 -9.46 -3.03 9.88
N HIS A 103 -8.65 -2.88 8.83
CA HIS A 103 -7.39 -2.14 8.91
C HIS A 103 -7.62 -0.67 9.23
N PHE A 104 -8.70 -0.08 8.70
CA PHE A 104 -9.05 1.30 9.00
C PHE A 104 -9.67 1.44 10.38
N LEU A 105 -10.50 0.49 10.83
CA LEU A 105 -11.12 0.51 12.16
C LEU A 105 -10.11 0.31 13.31
N GLN A 106 -9.00 -0.39 13.07
CA GLN A 106 -7.95 -0.60 14.06
C GLN A 106 -7.02 0.61 14.28
N LEU A 107 -7.11 1.64 13.42
CA LEU A 107 -6.28 2.84 13.60
C LEU A 107 -6.78 3.65 14.83
N PRO A 108 -5.90 4.10 15.74
CA PRO A 108 -6.29 4.98 16.83
C PRO A 108 -6.57 6.37 16.25
N THR A 109 -7.82 6.62 15.88
CA THR A 109 -8.30 7.93 15.43
C THR A 109 -9.55 8.32 16.21
N PRO A 110 -9.78 9.62 16.47
CA PRO A 110 -10.91 10.11 17.26
C PRO A 110 -12.28 9.92 16.59
N GLN A 111 -12.33 9.41 15.36
CA GLN A 111 -13.55 9.21 14.59
C GLN A 111 -13.94 7.73 14.60
N ASP A 112 -15.19 7.42 14.96
CA ASP A 112 -15.67 6.04 15.12
C ASP A 112 -16.10 5.39 13.78
N ASN A 113 -16.50 6.20 12.78
CA ASN A 113 -17.08 5.70 11.53
C ASN A 113 -16.04 5.47 10.41
N LEU A 114 -16.22 4.44 9.59
CA LEU A 114 -15.32 4.12 8.47
C LEU A 114 -15.30 5.25 7.43
N GLN A 115 -16.46 5.83 7.10
CA GLN A 115 -16.54 6.94 6.15
C GLN A 115 -15.67 8.14 6.56
N ALA A 116 -15.70 8.53 7.83
CA ALA A 116 -14.91 9.66 8.34
C ALA A 116 -13.40 9.37 8.22
N ARG A 117 -12.98 8.13 8.50
CA ARG A 117 -11.58 7.69 8.35
C ARG A 117 -11.12 7.63 6.90
N LEU A 118 -12.00 7.22 5.99
CA LEU A 118 -11.66 7.24 4.57
C LEU A 118 -11.65 8.67 4.02
N ALA A 119 -12.46 9.58 4.56
CA ALA A 119 -12.50 10.99 4.17
C ALA A 119 -11.17 11.71 4.43
N THR A 120 -10.44 11.38 5.50
CA THR A 120 -9.11 11.97 5.75
C THR A 120 -8.08 11.61 4.67
N MET A 121 -8.34 10.57 3.87
CA MET A 121 -7.47 10.08 2.80
C MET A 121 -7.89 10.59 1.42
N VAL A 122 -8.96 11.37 1.34
CA VAL A 122 -9.44 12.03 0.12
C VAL A 122 -8.74 13.37 -0.03
N LYS A 123 -8.26 13.66 -1.24
CA LYS A 123 -7.74 14.99 -1.61
C LYS A 123 -8.64 15.55 -2.70
N GLY A 124 -9.43 16.58 -2.36
CA GLY A 124 -10.47 17.11 -3.25
C GLY A 124 -11.61 16.11 -3.43
N ASN A 125 -11.96 15.76 -4.67
CA ASN A 125 -13.02 14.81 -4.99
C ASN A 125 -12.51 13.38 -5.33
N LYS A 126 -11.24 13.08 -5.03
CA LYS A 126 -10.60 11.80 -5.39
C LYS A 126 -9.85 11.20 -4.20
N PHE A 127 -9.97 9.88 -4.07
CA PHE A 127 -9.20 9.13 -3.08
C PHE A 127 -7.72 9.08 -3.47
N SER A 128 -6.83 9.31 -2.52
CA SER A 128 -5.39 9.33 -2.79
C SER A 128 -4.73 8.04 -2.31
N ILE A 129 -4.48 7.11 -3.25
CA ILE A 129 -3.69 5.88 -2.98
C ILE A 129 -2.35 6.24 -2.33
N LYS A 130 -1.69 7.28 -2.84
CA LYS A 130 -0.42 7.77 -2.30
C LYS A 130 -0.53 8.20 -0.84
N SER A 131 -1.63 8.85 -0.44
CA SER A 131 -1.85 9.27 0.94
C SER A 131 -1.96 8.07 1.87
N VAL A 132 -2.73 7.05 1.48
CA VAL A 132 -2.85 5.80 2.24
C VAL A 132 -1.53 5.03 2.26
N TYR A 133 -0.82 4.98 1.14
CA TYR A 133 0.50 4.35 1.11
C TYR A 133 1.46 4.99 2.10
N LEU A 134 1.48 6.33 2.17
CA LEU A 134 2.33 7.06 3.12
C LEU A 134 1.91 6.83 4.58
N SER A 135 0.62 6.66 4.88
CA SER A 135 0.17 6.35 6.25
C SER A 135 0.47 4.91 6.68
N LEU A 136 0.71 4.00 5.73
CA LEU A 136 1.13 2.63 6.00
C LEU A 136 2.65 2.49 6.23
N LEU A 137 3.44 3.50 5.87
CA LEU A 137 4.89 3.46 6.05
C LEU A 137 5.26 3.76 7.51
N PRO A 138 6.29 3.08 8.06
CA PRO A 138 6.82 3.43 9.36
C PRO A 138 7.39 4.85 9.31
N VAL A 139 7.09 5.65 10.34
CA VAL A 139 7.76 6.94 10.55
C VAL A 139 9.20 6.64 10.96
N LEU A 140 10.15 6.94 10.08
CA LEU A 140 11.57 6.73 10.32
C LEU A 140 12.28 8.08 10.45
N PRO A 141 13.27 8.19 11.36
CA PRO A 141 14.05 9.41 11.50
C PRO A 141 14.82 9.69 10.20
N LYS A 142 14.94 10.98 9.87
CA LYS A 142 15.74 11.41 8.71
C LYS A 142 17.20 11.07 8.99
N VAL A 143 17.81 10.27 8.12
CA VAL A 143 19.22 9.90 8.30
C VAL A 143 20.16 11.02 7.81
N PRO A 144 21.16 11.43 8.61
CA PRO A 144 22.03 12.58 8.29
C PRO A 144 22.98 12.31 7.12
N TRP A 145 23.40 11.06 6.93
CA TRP A 145 24.33 10.66 5.86
C TRP A 145 23.73 10.69 4.45
N LYS A 146 22.44 10.99 4.30
CA LYS A 146 21.75 11.13 3.01
C LYS A 146 22.37 12.21 2.11
N CYS A 147 23.02 13.23 2.67
CA CYS A 147 23.71 14.26 1.88
C CYS A 147 25.00 13.78 1.23
N LEU A 148 25.54 12.61 1.59
CA LEU A 148 26.88 12.19 1.14
C LEU A 148 26.87 11.34 -0.14
N THR A 149 25.74 10.71 -0.52
CA THR A 149 25.77 9.62 -1.52
C THR A 149 25.08 9.93 -2.85
N LEU A 150 24.28 11.01 -2.96
CA LEU A 150 23.50 11.30 -4.17
C LEU A 150 23.46 12.81 -4.48
N LEU A 151 24.62 13.44 -4.57
CA LEU A 151 24.73 14.70 -5.30
C LEU A 151 24.56 14.37 -6.80
N PRO A 152 23.72 15.09 -7.56
CA PRO A 152 23.34 14.73 -8.93
C PRO A 152 24.53 14.58 -9.91
N ASN A 153 25.70 15.11 -9.55
CA ASN A 153 26.94 15.02 -10.33
C ASN A 153 28.11 14.30 -9.62
N ILE A 154 27.89 13.67 -8.46
CA ILE A 154 28.94 12.91 -7.77
C ILE A 154 28.65 11.43 -7.92
N HIS A 155 29.31 10.81 -8.88
CA HIS A 155 29.40 9.36 -8.97
C HIS A 155 30.34 8.90 -7.85
N PRO A 156 29.90 8.07 -6.90
CA PRO A 156 30.79 7.55 -5.87
C PRO A 156 31.89 6.73 -6.57
N ARG A 157 33.13 7.23 -6.55
CA ARG A 157 34.30 6.57 -7.17
C ARG A 157 34.74 5.31 -6.42
N HIS A 158 34.07 4.93 -5.33
CA HIS A 158 34.44 3.80 -4.51
C HIS A 158 33.30 2.79 -4.51
N LYS A 159 33.59 1.60 -5.04
CA LYS A 159 32.77 0.40 -4.86
C LYS A 159 32.77 0.08 -3.36
N PHE A 160 31.63 0.23 -2.71
CA PHE A 160 31.42 -0.47 -1.44
C PHE A 160 31.33 -1.97 -1.77
N THR A 161 32.45 -2.66 -1.56
CA THR A 161 32.45 -4.10 -1.39
C THR A 161 32.01 -4.36 0.04
N LEU A 162 30.89 -5.05 0.19
CA LEU A 162 30.49 -5.71 1.44
C LEU A 162 31.17 -7.07 1.49
#